data_AF-A0A8S3JQ61-F1
#
_entry.id   AF-A0A8S3JQ61-F1
#
_cell.length_a   1.000
_cell.length_b   1.000
_cell.length_c   1.000
_cell.angle_alpha   90.00
_cell.angle_beta   90.00
_cell.angle_gamma   90.00
#
_symmetry.space_group_name_H-M   'P 1'
#
loop_
_entity.id
_entity.type
_entity.pdbx_description
1 polymer ?
#
loop_
_entity_poly.entity_id
_entity_poly.type
_entity_poly.pdbx_seq_one_letter_code
_entity_poly.pdbx_strand_id
1 'polypeptide(L)'
;GKSALINQIFDKNVVEASNRAVECTTISAKVSGTLKEYPHLKFNVYDTAGLSESDDGSVPTAHAFVQLVKLAYFIPNGINLLICCAEKGLLSGERFKINYRIVIKELCEQRMPCLLVVTKCDDDHPLDSWWNENKDVVRNQLKFEFIDCVCVSTLKTNRRRPDEILEDYTESRGNLIEAISKYSLSEPMSMDSWKRTARSYAQSFFNRTRQLLGFEENSLR
;
A
#
# COMPACT_ATOMS: atom_id res chain seq x y z
N GLY A 1 -9.73 4.51 -0.46
CA GLY A 1 -8.76 4.08 -1.48
C GLY A 1 -8.55 2.57 -1.49
N LYS A 2 -7.74 2.04 -0.57
CA LYS A 2 -7.24 0.64 -0.60
C LYS A 2 -8.31 -0.44 -0.74
N SER A 3 -9.34 -0.44 0.10
CA SER A 3 -10.39 -1.47 0.03
C SER A 3 -11.21 -1.39 -1.26
N ALA A 4 -11.48 -0.18 -1.77
CA ALA A 4 -12.12 0.02 -3.07
C ALA A 4 -11.24 -0.50 -4.22
N LEU A 5 -9.93 -0.28 -4.14
CA LEU A 5 -8.96 -0.81 -5.08
C LEU A 5 -8.94 -2.35 -5.11
N ILE A 6 -9.02 -3.00 -3.94
CA ILE A 6 -9.12 -4.47 -3.86
C ILE A 6 -10.41 -4.97 -4.51
N ASN A 7 -11.53 -4.30 -4.24
CA ASN A 7 -12.79 -4.62 -4.90
C ASN A 7 -12.71 -4.46 -6.42
N GLN A 8 -12.01 -3.43 -6.90
CA GLN A 8 -11.77 -3.21 -8.33
C GLN A 8 -10.90 -4.31 -8.94
N ILE A 9 -9.80 -4.73 -8.28
CA ILE A 9 -8.94 -5.84 -8.73
C ILE A 9 -9.79 -7.09 -8.99
N PHE A 10 -10.63 -7.46 -8.03
CA PHE A 10 -11.43 -8.68 -8.08
C PHE A 10 -12.78 -8.53 -8.77
N ASP A 11 -13.13 -7.32 -9.23
CA ASP A 11 -14.42 -6.96 -9.81
C ASP A 11 -15.63 -7.41 -8.98
N LYS A 12 -15.51 -7.32 -7.64
CA LYS A 12 -16.56 -7.73 -6.70
C LYS A 12 -16.38 -7.06 -5.35
N ASN A 13 -17.45 -6.96 -4.58
CA ASN A 13 -17.39 -6.39 -3.23
C ASN A 13 -16.89 -7.43 -2.20
N VAL A 14 -15.59 -7.73 -2.25
CA VAL A 14 -14.95 -8.76 -1.40
C VAL A 14 -14.61 -8.24 0.00
N VAL A 15 -14.22 -6.97 0.13
CA VAL A 15 -13.70 -6.46 1.40
C VAL A 15 -14.79 -6.22 2.44
N GLU A 16 -16.00 -5.81 2.03
CA GLU A 16 -17.14 -5.70 2.97
C GLU A 16 -17.56 -7.08 3.52
N ALA A 17 -17.46 -8.13 2.69
CA ALA A 17 -17.75 -9.50 3.11
C ALA A 17 -16.68 -10.06 4.06
N SER A 18 -15.40 -9.73 3.87
CA SER A 18 -14.33 -10.17 4.78
C SER A 18 -14.36 -9.44 6.12
N ASN A 19 -14.66 -8.14 6.14
CA ASN A 19 -14.68 -7.36 7.38
C ASN A 19 -15.78 -7.81 8.37
N ARG A 20 -16.86 -8.42 7.89
CA ARG A 20 -17.92 -9.00 8.76
C ARG A 20 -17.56 -10.39 9.33
N ALA A 21 -16.65 -11.11 8.68
CA ALA A 21 -16.19 -12.43 9.14
C ALA A 21 -14.94 -12.35 10.04
N VAL A 22 -14.26 -11.20 10.06
CA VAL A 22 -13.04 -10.95 10.85
C VAL A 22 -13.39 -10.14 12.10
N GLU A 23 -14.34 -10.65 12.90
CA GLU A 23 -14.35 -10.32 14.32
C GLU A 23 -13.20 -11.12 14.96
N CYS A 24 -12.23 -10.40 15.54
CA CYS A 24 -11.05 -10.93 16.23
C CYS A 24 -9.83 -11.27 15.36
N THR A 25 -9.35 -10.34 14.51
CA THR A 25 -7.89 -10.21 14.28
C THR A 25 -7.52 -8.85 13.68
N THR A 26 -6.73 -8.08 14.41
CA THR A 26 -6.08 -6.83 13.99
C THR A 26 -4.92 -7.12 13.01
N ILE A 27 -5.24 -7.77 11.89
CA ILE A 27 -4.31 -8.29 10.89
C ILE A 27 -4.86 -7.99 9.50
N SER A 28 -3.96 -7.60 8.60
CA SER A 28 -4.21 -7.36 7.17
C SER A 28 -5.23 -8.33 6.55
N ALA A 29 -6.33 -7.79 5.99
CA ALA A 29 -7.31 -8.61 5.30
C ALA A 29 -6.67 -9.20 4.03
N LYS A 30 -6.47 -10.52 4.02
CA LYS A 30 -6.00 -11.25 2.84
C LYS A 30 -7.20 -11.57 1.96
N VAL A 31 -7.23 -11.03 0.76
CA VAL A 31 -8.20 -11.41 -0.27
C VAL A 31 -7.49 -12.27 -1.31
N SER A 32 -8.00 -13.49 -1.52
CA SER A 32 -7.45 -14.43 -2.49
C SER A 32 -8.43 -14.70 -3.62
N GLY A 33 -7.96 -14.82 -4.85
CA GLY A 33 -8.80 -15.15 -5.98
C GLY A 33 -8.03 -15.29 -7.28
N THR A 34 -8.68 -15.87 -8.28
CA THR A 34 -8.24 -15.82 -9.68
C THR A 34 -8.89 -14.62 -10.36
N LEU A 35 -8.20 -14.04 -11.33
CA LEU A 35 -8.77 -13.00 -12.19
C LEU A 35 -9.24 -13.65 -13.49
N LYS A 36 -10.32 -13.13 -14.08
CA LYS A 36 -10.86 -13.67 -15.35
C LYS A 36 -9.83 -13.57 -16.48
N GLU A 37 -9.04 -12.50 -16.45
CA GLU A 37 -7.98 -12.18 -17.40
C GLU A 37 -6.78 -13.14 -17.26
N TYR A 38 -6.55 -13.65 -16.04
CA TYR A 38 -5.43 -14.51 -15.70
C TYR A 38 -5.90 -15.74 -14.89
N PRO A 39 -6.66 -16.67 -15.52
CA PRO A 39 -7.29 -17.77 -14.82
C PRO A 39 -6.29 -18.78 -14.23
N HIS A 40 -5.06 -18.78 -14.73
CA HIS A 40 -3.96 -19.63 -14.29
C HIS A 40 -3.15 -19.03 -13.12
N LEU A 41 -3.41 -17.78 -12.74
CA LEU A 41 -2.73 -17.10 -11.65
C LEU A 41 -3.66 -16.95 -10.44
N LYS A 42 -3.14 -17.29 -9.26
CA LYS A 42 -3.81 -17.05 -7.98
C LYS A 42 -3.23 -15.80 -7.33
N PHE A 43 -4.04 -14.76 -7.24
CA PHE A 43 -3.67 -13.52 -6.58
C PHE A 43 -3.96 -13.61 -5.08
N ASN A 44 -3.02 -13.14 -4.28
CA ASN A 44 -3.17 -12.94 -2.85
C ASN A 44 -2.88 -11.46 -2.55
N VAL A 45 -3.93 -10.69 -2.29
CA VAL A 45 -3.82 -9.26 -1.97
C VAL A 45 -3.97 -9.08 -0.48
N TYR A 46 -3.01 -8.38 0.14
CA TYR A 46 -2.97 -8.13 1.57
C TYR A 46 -3.25 -6.65 1.82
N ASP A 47 -4.40 -6.32 2.42
CA ASP A 47 -4.71 -4.93 2.79
C ASP A 47 -3.98 -4.56 4.08
N THR A 48 -3.26 -3.44 4.09
CA THR A 48 -2.58 -2.96 5.30
C THR A 48 -3.44 -1.90 5.98
N ALA A 49 -4.20 -2.28 7.00
CA ALA A 49 -4.90 -1.31 7.84
C ALA A 49 -3.88 -0.43 8.60
N GLY A 50 -4.14 0.88 8.68
CA GLY A 50 -3.54 1.71 9.74
C GLY A 50 -2.11 2.25 9.57
N LEU A 51 -1.48 2.28 8.39
CA LEU A 51 -0.22 3.04 8.23
C LEU A 51 -0.40 4.56 8.34
N SER A 52 -1.64 5.08 8.28
CA SER A 52 -1.95 6.51 8.21
C SER A 52 -3.01 6.99 9.22
N GLU A 53 -3.45 6.13 10.14
CA GLU A 53 -4.64 6.38 10.99
C GLU A 53 -4.33 6.86 12.41
N SER A 54 -3.09 7.24 12.72
CA SER A 54 -2.76 7.82 14.03
C SER A 54 -2.53 9.34 13.95
N ASP A 55 -3.17 10.06 14.86
CA ASP A 55 -3.17 11.51 15.00
C ASP A 55 -1.79 12.12 15.30
N ASP A 56 -1.70 13.42 14.99
CA ASP A 56 -0.66 14.38 15.38
C ASP A 56 0.77 14.11 14.90
N GLY A 57 0.97 14.25 13.58
CA GLY A 57 2.11 14.95 12.96
C GLY A 57 3.55 14.54 13.32
N SER A 58 3.73 13.51 14.11
CA SER A 58 5.00 13.08 14.67
C SER A 58 5.33 11.67 14.19
N VAL A 59 6.60 11.28 14.40
CA VAL A 59 7.21 9.95 14.21
C VAL A 59 6.19 8.82 14.09
N PRO A 60 6.38 7.82 13.20
CA PRO A 60 5.49 6.67 13.10
C PRO A 60 5.07 6.22 14.48
N THR A 61 3.78 6.36 14.78
CA THR A 61 3.31 5.95 16.09
C THR A 61 3.69 4.49 16.28
N ALA A 62 3.90 4.08 17.54
CA ALA A 62 4.15 2.68 17.86
C ALA A 62 3.17 1.74 17.13
N HIS A 63 1.95 2.22 16.86
CA HIS A 63 0.94 1.55 16.04
C HIS A 63 1.38 1.30 14.59
N ALA A 64 1.73 2.35 13.83
CA ALA A 64 2.18 2.19 12.45
C ALA A 64 3.39 1.26 12.35
N PHE A 65 4.32 1.38 13.30
CA PHE A 65 5.47 0.49 13.41
C PHE A 65 5.07 -0.97 13.68
N VAL A 66 4.16 -1.22 14.62
CA VAL A 66 3.64 -2.57 14.90
C VAL A 66 2.95 -3.17 13.68
N GLN A 67 2.19 -2.39 12.91
CA GLN A 67 1.56 -2.89 11.68
C GLN A 67 2.60 -3.29 10.62
N LEU A 68 3.70 -2.53 10.52
CA LEU A 68 4.81 -2.87 9.62
C LEU A 68 5.54 -4.14 10.03
N VAL A 69 5.82 -4.31 11.33
CA VAL A 69 6.38 -5.56 11.86
C VAL A 69 5.43 -6.72 11.57
N LYS A 70 4.14 -6.56 11.85
CA LYS A 70 3.13 -7.59 11.56
C LYS A 70 3.16 -7.98 10.08
N LEU A 71 3.17 -7.01 9.16
CA LEU A 71 3.25 -7.27 7.73
C LEU A 71 4.45 -8.14 7.35
N ALA A 72 5.63 -7.84 7.91
CA ALA A 72 6.85 -8.59 7.63
C ALA A 72 6.81 -10.05 8.15
N TYR A 73 6.09 -10.31 9.24
CA TYR A 73 6.01 -11.64 9.86
C TYR A 73 4.84 -12.49 9.37
N PHE A 74 3.72 -11.88 8.96
CA PHE A 74 2.49 -12.59 8.60
C PHE A 74 2.37 -12.96 7.12
N ILE A 75 3.27 -12.50 6.26
CA ILE A 75 3.31 -12.91 4.84
C ILE A 75 4.24 -14.13 4.71
N PRO A 76 3.70 -15.36 4.59
CA PRO A 76 4.46 -16.58 4.75
C PRO A 76 5.46 -16.83 3.62
N ASN A 77 5.12 -16.39 2.40
CA ASN A 77 5.83 -16.77 1.18
C ASN A 77 6.57 -15.59 0.52
N GLY A 78 6.62 -14.42 1.15
CA GLY A 78 7.10 -13.22 0.47
C GLY A 78 6.03 -12.49 -0.32
N ILE A 79 6.45 -11.41 -0.98
CA ILE A 79 5.60 -10.57 -1.84
C ILE A 79 6.21 -10.43 -3.23
N ASN A 80 5.35 -10.31 -4.23
CA ASN A 80 5.77 -10.14 -5.62
C ASN A 80 5.75 -8.67 -6.06
N LEU A 81 4.92 -7.84 -5.43
CA LEU A 81 4.70 -6.44 -5.79
C LEU A 81 4.21 -5.68 -4.56
N LEU A 82 4.71 -4.46 -4.37
CA LEU A 82 4.13 -3.51 -3.44
C LEU A 82 3.25 -2.50 -4.19
N ILE A 83 1.98 -2.39 -3.81
CA ILE A 83 1.07 -1.40 -4.38
C ILE A 83 0.92 -0.24 -3.39
N CYS A 84 1.40 0.94 -3.77
CA CYS A 84 1.22 2.16 -3.01
C CYS A 84 -0.04 2.86 -3.50
N CYS A 85 -1.14 2.75 -2.74
CA CYS A 85 -2.39 3.42 -3.07
C CYS A 85 -2.42 4.82 -2.45
N ALA A 86 -2.57 5.84 -3.29
CA ALA A 86 -2.67 7.24 -2.88
C ALA A 86 -3.92 7.89 -3.47
N GLU A 87 -4.49 8.84 -2.75
CA GLU A 87 -5.49 9.74 -3.32
C GLU A 87 -4.81 10.86 -4.11
N LYS A 88 -5.40 11.24 -5.24
CA LYS A 88 -4.97 12.39 -6.03
C LYS A 88 -4.77 13.62 -5.14
N GLY A 89 -3.60 14.25 -5.24
CA GLY A 89 -3.22 15.43 -4.45
C GLY A 89 -2.66 15.17 -3.05
N LEU A 90 -2.65 13.94 -2.53
CA LEU A 90 -2.15 13.64 -1.18
C LEU A 90 -0.69 13.15 -1.12
N LEU A 91 -0.03 12.94 -2.26
CA LEU A 91 1.35 12.43 -2.32
C LEU A 91 2.38 13.37 -1.68
N SER A 92 2.15 14.68 -1.75
CA SER A 92 3.05 15.69 -1.18
C SER A 92 2.92 15.82 0.34
N GLY A 93 1.91 15.18 0.95
CA GLY A 93 1.69 15.22 2.39
C GLY A 93 2.79 14.49 3.17
N GLU A 94 3.17 15.05 4.31
CA GLU A 94 4.24 14.50 5.18
C GLU A 94 3.96 13.05 5.61
N ARG A 95 2.70 12.70 5.87
CA ARG A 95 2.29 11.33 6.19
C ARG A 95 2.65 10.34 5.09
N PHE A 96 2.42 10.71 3.83
CA PHE A 96 2.76 9.86 2.70
C PHE A 96 4.27 9.72 2.55
N LYS A 97 5.04 10.82 2.68
CA LYS A 97 6.50 10.80 2.63
C LYS A 97 7.12 9.90 3.70
N ILE A 98 6.64 9.99 4.94
CA ILE A 98 7.11 9.17 6.06
C ILE A 98 6.85 7.69 5.78
N ASN A 99 5.63 7.35 5.35
CA ASN A 99 5.27 5.97 5.04
C ASN A 99 6.06 5.42 3.85
N TYR A 100 6.21 6.22 2.79
CA TYR A 100 7.04 5.87 1.64
C TYR A 100 8.48 5.58 2.08
N ARG A 101 9.09 6.47 2.88
CA ARG A 101 10.46 6.27 3.38
C ARG A 101 10.59 4.98 4.16
N ILE A 102 9.71 4.73 5.13
CA ILE A 102 9.87 3.57 6.01
C ILE A 102 9.56 2.27 5.28
N VAL A 103 8.45 2.21 4.54
CA VAL A 103 8.05 0.97 3.88
C VAL A 103 8.99 0.66 2.73
N ILE A 104 9.25 1.63 1.85
CA ILE A 104 9.90 1.38 0.57
C ILE A 104 11.41 1.56 0.67
N LYS A 105 11.88 2.63 1.30
CA LYS A 105 13.32 2.87 1.42
C LYS A 105 13.95 2.01 2.51
N GLU A 106 13.34 1.96 3.68
CA GLU A 106 13.95 1.33 4.85
C GLU A 106 13.63 -0.18 4.91
N LEU A 107 12.34 -0.58 4.85
CA LEU A 107 11.95 -1.99 4.98
C LEU A 107 12.17 -2.80 3.70
N CYS A 108 11.75 -2.27 2.54
CA CYS A 108 11.96 -2.95 1.26
C CYS A 108 13.40 -2.83 0.76
N GLU A 109 14.22 -1.95 1.35
CA GLU A 109 15.55 -1.60 0.86
C GLU A 109 15.55 -1.25 -0.65
N GLN A 110 14.41 -0.72 -1.15
CA GLN A 110 14.15 -0.46 -2.57
C GLN A 110 14.31 -1.65 -3.52
N ARG A 111 14.34 -2.88 -3.01
CA ARG A 111 14.50 -4.08 -3.85
C ARG A 111 13.19 -4.57 -4.45
N MET A 112 12.07 -4.20 -3.83
CA MET A 112 10.74 -4.60 -4.23
C MET A 112 10.18 -3.66 -5.31
N PRO A 113 9.68 -4.16 -6.45
CA PRO A 113 8.91 -3.36 -7.37
C PRO A 113 7.76 -2.68 -6.64
N CYS A 114 7.68 -1.35 -6.76
CA CYS A 114 6.60 -0.57 -6.15
C CYS A 114 5.79 0.17 -7.23
N LEU A 115 4.52 -0.21 -7.35
CA LEU A 115 3.55 0.40 -8.25
C LEU A 115 2.77 1.49 -7.50
N LEU A 116 2.72 2.70 -8.06
CA LEU A 116 1.83 3.74 -7.57
C LEU A 116 0.44 3.54 -8.18
N VAL A 117 -0.60 3.56 -7.35
CA VAL A 117 -1.99 3.60 -7.81
C VAL A 117 -2.67 4.85 -7.26
N VAL A 118 -3.07 5.74 -8.17
CA VAL A 118 -3.71 7.02 -7.84
C VAL A 118 -5.21 6.88 -7.98
N THR A 119 -5.91 7.08 -6.87
CA THR A 119 -7.38 7.05 -6.80
C THR A 119 -7.96 8.46 -6.89
N LYS A 120 -9.28 8.57 -7.12
CA LYS A 120 -10.00 9.83 -7.36
C LYS A 120 -9.56 10.55 -8.65
N CYS A 121 -9.24 9.77 -9.68
CA CYS A 121 -8.99 10.28 -11.02
C CYS A 121 -10.29 10.40 -11.84
N ASP A 122 -11.45 10.17 -11.23
CA ASP A 122 -12.75 10.13 -11.92
C ASP A 122 -13.14 11.48 -12.55
N ASP A 123 -12.46 12.59 -12.23
CA ASP A 123 -12.68 13.91 -12.86
C ASP A 123 -11.63 14.24 -13.95
N ASP A 124 -10.60 13.41 -14.15
CA ASP A 124 -9.51 13.66 -15.11
C ASP A 124 -9.80 13.01 -16.46
N HIS A 125 -9.61 13.74 -17.57
CA HIS A 125 -9.84 13.27 -18.93
C HIS A 125 -8.71 13.72 -19.87
N PRO A 126 -7.90 12.79 -20.41
CA PRO A 126 -7.87 11.35 -20.15
C PRO A 126 -7.52 10.99 -18.68
N LEU A 127 -7.83 9.76 -18.25
CA LEU A 127 -7.71 9.34 -16.84
C LEU A 127 -6.29 9.47 -16.27
N ASP A 128 -5.28 9.34 -17.12
CA ASP A 128 -3.86 9.45 -16.80
C ASP A 128 -3.31 10.89 -16.77
N SER A 129 -4.15 11.90 -17.06
CA SER A 129 -3.75 13.31 -17.13
C SER A 129 -3.01 13.76 -15.88
N TRP A 130 -3.53 13.39 -14.70
CA TRP A 130 -2.88 13.74 -13.44
C TRP A 130 -1.44 13.20 -13.37
N TRP A 131 -1.20 11.95 -13.78
CA TRP A 131 0.15 11.39 -13.78
C TRP A 131 1.05 12.09 -14.78
N ASN A 132 0.55 12.38 -15.99
CA ASN A 132 1.32 13.06 -17.03
C ASN A 132 1.80 14.44 -16.59
N GLU A 133 0.98 15.17 -15.83
CA GLU A 133 1.32 16.50 -15.27
C GLU A 133 2.22 16.42 -14.03
N ASN A 134 2.10 15.38 -13.21
CA ASN A 134 2.72 15.33 -11.88
C ASN A 134 3.93 14.38 -11.78
N LYS A 135 4.20 13.55 -12.79
CA LYS A 135 5.31 12.57 -12.76
C LYS A 135 6.66 13.17 -12.43
N ASP A 136 6.95 14.37 -12.93
CA ASP A 136 8.22 15.06 -12.68
C ASP A 136 8.30 15.60 -11.25
N VAL A 137 7.19 16.07 -10.68
CA VAL A 137 7.12 16.45 -9.26
C VAL A 137 7.34 15.22 -8.39
N VAL A 138 6.65 14.11 -8.69
CA VAL A 138 6.76 12.86 -7.93
C VAL A 138 8.19 12.30 -7.96
N ARG A 139 8.82 12.25 -9.14
CA ARG A 139 10.17 11.70 -9.30
C ARG A 139 11.26 12.66 -8.83
N ASN A 140 11.20 13.92 -9.25
CA ASN A 140 12.32 14.84 -9.10
C ASN A 140 12.24 15.66 -7.81
N GLN A 141 11.04 16.05 -7.36
CA GLN A 141 10.89 16.86 -6.14
C GLN A 141 10.64 15.98 -4.92
N LEU A 142 9.70 15.04 -5.00
CA LEU A 142 9.35 14.16 -3.89
C LEU A 142 10.33 12.98 -3.74
N LYS A 143 11.14 12.70 -4.78
CA LYS A 143 12.11 11.59 -4.82
C LYS A 143 11.46 10.23 -4.57
N PHE A 144 10.22 10.08 -5.03
CA PHE A 144 9.54 8.80 -5.02
C PHE A 144 9.91 8.01 -6.27
N GLU A 145 10.44 6.82 -6.04
CA GLU A 145 10.80 5.84 -7.05
C GLU A 145 9.71 4.79 -7.11
N PHE A 146 8.73 5.03 -7.97
CA PHE A 146 7.75 4.03 -8.38
C PHE A 146 8.12 3.52 -9.76
N ILE A 147 7.95 2.22 -9.97
CA ILE A 147 8.24 1.57 -11.26
C ILE A 147 7.29 2.07 -12.35
N ASP A 148 6.05 2.37 -11.97
CA ASP A 148 5.01 2.92 -12.82
C ASP A 148 3.89 3.54 -11.96
N CYS A 149 2.93 4.19 -12.63
CA CYS A 149 1.74 4.75 -12.01
C CYS A 149 0.50 4.38 -12.82
N VAL A 150 -0.54 3.90 -12.13
CA VAL A 150 -1.87 3.69 -12.71
C VAL A 150 -2.87 4.62 -12.03
N CYS A 151 -3.51 5.48 -12.82
CA CYS A 151 -4.65 6.26 -12.39
C CYS A 151 -5.91 5.39 -12.48
N VAL A 152 -6.71 5.37 -11.41
CA VAL A 152 -7.91 4.53 -11.34
C VAL A 152 -9.16 5.34 -11.01
N SER A 153 -10.25 4.94 -11.68
CA SER A 153 -11.61 5.33 -11.34
C SER A 153 -12.14 4.33 -10.32
N THR A 154 -12.43 4.81 -9.11
CA THR A 154 -12.92 3.95 -7.99
C THR A 154 -14.33 4.33 -7.55
N LEU A 155 -14.89 5.40 -8.13
CA LEU A 155 -16.20 5.92 -7.78
C LEU A 155 -17.14 5.86 -8.98
N LYS A 156 -18.38 5.43 -8.74
CA LYS A 156 -19.51 5.83 -9.56
C LYS A 156 -19.82 7.29 -9.25
N THR A 157 -19.16 8.22 -9.93
CA THR A 157 -19.45 9.66 -9.78
C THR A 157 -20.83 9.98 -10.35
N ASN A 158 -21.65 10.79 -9.69
CA ASN A 158 -22.96 11.19 -10.25
C ASN A 158 -22.84 12.32 -11.29
N ARG A 159 -21.63 12.80 -11.57
CA ARG A 159 -21.38 13.96 -12.45
C ARG A 159 -21.25 13.60 -13.93
N ARG A 160 -21.16 12.31 -14.25
CA ARG A 160 -20.99 11.80 -15.61
C ARG A 160 -22.05 10.77 -15.95
N ARG A 161 -22.18 10.48 -17.24
CA ARG A 161 -23.14 9.49 -17.70
C ARG A 161 -22.71 8.09 -17.22
N PRO A 162 -23.66 7.22 -16.82
CA PRO A 162 -23.33 5.89 -16.28
C PRO A 162 -22.46 5.02 -17.20
N ASP A 163 -22.59 5.17 -18.51
CA ASP A 163 -21.80 4.52 -19.55
C ASP A 163 -20.33 4.97 -19.52
N GLU A 164 -20.06 6.28 -19.51
CA GLU A 164 -18.70 6.82 -19.42
C GLU A 164 -17.97 6.38 -18.14
N ILE A 165 -18.69 6.33 -17.02
CA ILE A 165 -18.16 5.87 -15.73
C ILE A 165 -17.79 4.39 -15.79
N LEU A 166 -18.62 3.58 -16.47
CA LEU A 166 -18.37 2.16 -16.61
C LEU A 166 -17.19 1.89 -17.56
N GLU A 167 -17.06 2.69 -18.62
CA GLU A 167 -15.91 2.66 -19.53
C GLU A 167 -14.62 3.00 -18.78
N ASP A 168 -14.56 4.15 -18.09
CA ASP A 168 -13.41 4.58 -17.27
C ASP A 168 -13.04 3.52 -16.21
N TYR A 169 -14.03 2.95 -15.54
CA TYR A 169 -13.81 1.89 -14.55
C TYR A 169 -13.24 0.63 -15.20
N THR A 170 -13.78 0.21 -16.35
CA THR A 170 -13.35 -1.00 -17.06
C THR A 170 -11.94 -0.83 -17.61
N GLU A 171 -11.66 0.29 -18.25
CA GLU A 171 -10.35 0.64 -18.79
C GLU A 171 -9.32 0.72 -17.66
N SER A 172 -9.62 1.47 -16.60
CA SER A 172 -8.67 1.62 -15.48
C SER A 172 -8.43 0.32 -14.73
N ARG A 173 -9.44 -0.54 -14.61
CA ARG A 173 -9.26 -1.90 -14.08
C ARG A 173 -8.35 -2.72 -15.00
N GLY A 174 -8.55 -2.67 -16.32
CA GLY A 174 -7.69 -3.34 -17.29
C GLY A 174 -6.23 -2.93 -17.13
N ASN A 175 -5.97 -1.62 -17.13
CA ASN A 175 -4.63 -1.04 -16.95
C ASN A 175 -4.00 -1.44 -15.60
N LEU A 176 -4.78 -1.46 -14.53
CA LEU A 176 -4.33 -1.89 -13.21
C LEU A 176 -3.92 -3.37 -13.21
N ILE A 177 -4.74 -4.24 -13.77
CA ILE A 177 -4.50 -5.68 -13.82
C ILE A 177 -3.30 -6.01 -14.71
N GLU A 178 -3.15 -5.32 -15.84
CA GLU A 178 -1.97 -5.42 -16.69
C GLU A 178 -0.70 -4.97 -15.96
N ALA A 179 -0.73 -3.81 -15.29
CA ALA A 179 0.42 -3.31 -14.53
C ALA A 179 0.81 -4.26 -13.39
N ILE A 180 -0.16 -4.78 -12.64
CA ILE A 180 0.11 -5.77 -11.58
C ILE A 180 0.80 -7.00 -12.18
N SER A 181 0.28 -7.54 -13.28
CA SER A 181 0.87 -8.73 -13.93
C SER A 181 2.28 -8.44 -14.48
N LYS A 182 2.46 -7.29 -15.13
CA LYS A 182 3.72 -6.88 -15.76
C LYS A 182 4.84 -6.66 -14.76
N TYR A 183 4.51 -6.07 -13.60
CA TYR A 183 5.51 -5.61 -12.64
C TYR A 183 5.68 -6.52 -11.41
N SER A 184 4.82 -7.52 -11.25
CA SER A 184 5.02 -8.53 -10.22
C SER A 184 6.26 -9.37 -10.51
N LEU A 185 7.07 -9.61 -9.48
CA LEU A 185 8.16 -10.58 -9.55
C LEU A 185 7.60 -11.99 -9.84
N SER A 186 8.30 -12.76 -10.67
CA SER A 186 7.92 -14.15 -10.95
C SER A 186 8.02 -15.04 -9.70
N GLU A 187 9.03 -14.78 -8.87
CA GLU A 187 9.22 -15.43 -7.57
C GLU A 187 9.05 -14.39 -6.45
N PRO A 188 8.34 -14.73 -5.36
CA PRO A 188 8.12 -13.77 -4.28
C PRO A 188 9.43 -13.48 -3.55
N MET A 189 9.66 -12.19 -3.27
CA MET A 189 10.81 -11.80 -2.45
C MET A 189 10.57 -12.22 -1.01
N SER A 190 11.52 -12.97 -0.46
CA SER A 190 11.49 -13.31 0.96
C SER A 190 11.44 -12.07 1.84
N MET A 191 10.61 -12.14 2.89
CA MET A 191 10.49 -11.10 3.91
C MET A 191 11.60 -11.17 4.95
N ASP A 192 12.62 -12.04 4.81
CA ASP A 192 13.61 -12.23 5.87
C ASP A 192 14.50 -11.01 6.09
N SER A 193 14.83 -10.25 5.03
CA SER A 193 15.45 -8.92 5.19
C SER A 193 14.51 -7.98 5.92
N TRP A 194 13.22 -7.95 5.56
CA TRP A 194 12.22 -7.10 6.21
C TRP A 194 12.08 -7.44 7.69
N LYS A 195 12.05 -8.72 8.06
CA LYS A 195 11.97 -9.17 9.47
C LYS A 195 13.18 -8.71 10.27
N ARG A 196 14.39 -8.74 9.67
CA ARG A 196 15.62 -8.24 10.30
C ARG A 196 15.56 -6.72 10.49
N THR A 197 15.20 -5.97 9.45
CA THR A 197 15.09 -4.51 9.51
C THR A 197 13.99 -4.09 10.48
N ALA A 198 12.81 -4.70 10.41
CA ALA A 198 11.72 -4.49 11.35
C ALA A 198 12.16 -4.79 12.80
N ARG A 199 12.92 -5.86 13.05
CA ARG A 199 13.48 -6.13 14.38
C ARG A 199 14.45 -5.04 14.83
N SER A 200 15.34 -4.58 13.96
CA SER A 200 16.28 -3.48 14.26
C SER A 200 15.54 -2.19 14.60
N TYR A 201 14.53 -1.82 13.81
CA TYR A 201 13.68 -0.67 14.12
C TYR A 201 12.92 -0.83 15.44
N ALA A 202 12.43 -2.03 15.74
CA ALA A 202 11.74 -2.31 17.01
C ALA A 202 12.67 -2.06 18.20
N GLN A 203 13.91 -2.55 18.10
CA GLN A 203 14.94 -2.35 19.11
C GLN A 203 15.29 -0.86 19.26
N SER A 204 15.51 -0.14 18.15
CA SER A 204 15.81 1.29 18.20
C SER A 204 14.65 2.15 18.71
N PHE A 205 13.41 1.76 18.44
CA PHE A 205 12.22 2.41 19.01
C PHE A 205 12.12 2.14 20.52
N PHE A 206 12.22 0.87 20.92
CA PHE A 206 12.18 0.46 22.33
C PHE A 206 13.28 1.15 23.16
N ASN A 207 14.51 1.20 22.64
CA ASN A 207 15.64 1.86 23.32
C ASN A 207 15.41 3.36 23.51
N ARG A 208 14.85 4.06 22.50
CA ARG A 208 14.50 5.49 22.60
C ARG A 208 13.40 5.73 23.62
N THR A 209 12.36 4.90 23.61
CA THR A 209 11.27 4.98 24.60
C THR A 209 11.76 4.70 26.00
N ARG A 210 12.68 3.74 26.18
CA ARG A 210 13.29 3.40 27.48
C ARG A 210 14.14 4.56 28.04
N GLN A 211 14.90 5.24 27.17
CA GLN A 211 15.65 6.45 27.55
C GLN A 211 14.71 7.61 27.96
N LEU A 212 13.62 7.81 27.22
CA LEU A 212 12.63 8.85 27.53
C LEU A 212 11.85 8.59 28.83
N LEU A 213 11.61 7.32 29.15
CA LEU A 213 10.90 6.90 30.37
C LEU A 213 11.84 6.73 31.59
N GLY A 214 13.13 7.06 31.46
CA GLY A 214 14.06 7.07 32.61
C GLY A 214 14.32 5.71 33.25
N PHE A 215 14.10 4.61 32.53
CA PHE A 215 14.48 3.28 33.01
C PHE A 215 15.99 3.07 32.84
N GLU A 216 16.77 3.67 33.74
CA GLU A 216 18.16 3.26 33.99
C GLU A 216 18.16 1.84 34.54
N GLU A 217 18.99 0.99 33.92
CA GLU A 217 19.24 -0.36 34.40
C GLU A 217 19.98 -0.24 35.74
N ASN A 218 19.26 -0.41 36.85
CA ASN A 218 19.91 -0.85 38.07
C ASN A 218 20.43 -2.27 37.82
N SER A 219 21.69 -2.34 37.41
CA SER A 219 22.48 -3.55 37.38
C SER A 219 22.48 -4.18 38.77
N LEU A 220 21.66 -5.21 38.99
CA LEU A 220 21.83 -6.08 40.13
C LEU A 220 22.97 -7.05 39.82
N ARG A 221 24.11 -6.71 40.43
CA ARG A 221 25.17 -7.64 40.81
C ARG A 221 24.61 -8.78 41.66
#